data_AF-A0A5P9CRJ3-F1
#
_entry.id   AF-A0A5P9CRJ3-F1
#
_cell.length_a   1.000
_cell.length_b   1.000
_cell.length_c   1.000
_cell.angle_alpha   90.00
_cell.angle_beta   90.00
_cell.angle_gamma   90.00
#
_symmetry.space_group_name_H-M   'P 1'
#
loop_
_entity.id
_entity.type
_entity.pdbx_description
1 polymer ?
#
loop_
_entity_poly.entity_id
_entity_poly.type
_entity_poly.pdbx_seq_one_letter_code
_entity_poly.pdbx_strand_id
1 'polypeptide(L)'
;MTGSVKRALYDAARALVANPMDPEARAELNYLVNWKTCNVCNENKYIDEFGLEPHKTDGRRSDCKSCRNESQARRRAERKER
;
A
#
# COMPACT_ATOMS: atom_id res chain seq x y z
N MET A 1 -2.93 16.05 -8.03
CA MET A 1 -3.08 15.97 -6.56
C MET A 1 -2.55 14.63 -6.04
N THR A 2 -1.26 14.32 -6.23
CA THR A 2 -0.65 13.05 -5.77
C THR A 2 0.66 13.32 -5.01
N GLY A 3 0.63 14.31 -4.12
CA GLY A 3 1.77 14.70 -3.28
C GLY A 3 1.73 14.08 -1.87
N SER A 4 1.00 12.99 -1.65
CA SER A 4 0.37 12.78 -0.33
C SER A 4 1.03 11.81 0.65
N VAL A 5 1.96 10.94 0.22
CA VAL A 5 2.59 9.95 1.13
C VAL A 5 4.10 9.88 0.92
N LYS A 6 4.58 9.90 -0.33
CA LYS A 6 6.01 9.88 -0.64
C LYS A 6 6.76 11.10 -0.10
N ARG A 7 6.12 12.28 -0.10
CA ARG A 7 6.71 13.51 0.42
C ARG A 7 6.83 13.45 1.95
N ALA A 8 5.75 13.10 2.63
CA ALA A 8 5.75 12.87 4.07
C ALA A 8 6.78 11.81 4.49
N LEU A 9 6.91 10.72 3.72
CA LEU A 9 7.91 9.67 3.98
C LEU A 9 9.34 10.21 3.91
N TYR A 10 9.63 11.03 2.89
CA TYR A 10 10.94 11.65 2.73
C TYR A 10 11.25 12.65 3.85
N ASP A 11 10.27 13.47 4.22
CA ASP A 11 10.43 14.48 5.27
C ASP A 11 10.62 13.81 6.65
N ALA A 12 9.85 12.76 6.97
CA ALA A 12 10.02 11.96 8.18
C ALA A 12 11.38 11.22 8.21
N ALA A 13 11.81 10.65 7.08
CA ALA A 13 13.13 10.01 6.98
C ALA A 13 14.27 11.03 7.20
N ARG A 14 14.13 12.26 6.67
CA ARG A 14 15.11 13.33 6.88
C ARG A 14 15.17 13.78 8.34
N ALA A 15 14.04 13.84 9.04
CA ALA A 15 13.99 14.15 10.46
C ALA A 15 14.74 13.11 11.31
N LEU A 16 14.60 11.81 11.01
CA LEU A 16 15.36 10.75 11.68
C LEU A 16 16.86 10.79 11.40
N VAL A 17 17.28 11.23 10.21
CA VAL A 17 18.72 11.45 9.92
C VAL A 17 19.27 12.60 10.77
N ALA A 18 18.49 13.65 11.00
CA ALA A 18 18.88 14.77 11.85
C ALA A 18 18.86 14.42 13.34
N ASN A 19 17.86 13.65 13.79
CA ASN A 19 17.64 13.25 15.18
C ASN A 19 17.29 11.74 15.25
N PRO A 20 18.29 10.84 15.40
CA PRO A 20 18.08 9.39 15.31
C PRO A 20 17.17 8.77 16.38
N MET A 21 16.96 9.47 17.50
CA MET A 21 16.15 9.02 18.63
C MET A 21 14.81 9.76 18.75
N ASP A 22 14.40 10.50 17.71
CA ASP A 22 13.11 11.18 17.69
C ASP A 22 11.95 10.16 17.62
N PRO A 23 11.15 10.01 18.69
CA PRO A 23 10.07 9.03 18.73
C PRO A 23 8.90 9.40 17.81
N GLU A 24 8.67 10.70 17.56
CA GLU A 24 7.57 11.19 16.73
C GLU A 24 7.86 10.89 15.25
N ALA A 25 9.07 11.24 14.79
CA ALA A 25 9.51 10.96 13.42
C ALA A 25 9.53 9.44 13.13
N ARG A 26 9.88 8.61 14.12
CA ARG A 26 9.87 7.15 14.00
C ARG A 26 8.45 6.58 13.90
N ALA A 27 7.51 7.08 14.69
CA ALA A 27 6.11 6.68 14.60
C ALA A 27 5.50 7.07 13.26
N GLU A 28 5.80 8.28 12.77
CA GLU A 28 5.33 8.77 11.48
C GLU A 28 5.90 7.96 10.31
N LEU A 29 7.20 7.65 10.31
CA LEU A 29 7.80 6.76 9.31
C LEU A 29 7.11 5.40 9.29
N ASN A 30 6.91 4.78 10.47
CA ASN A 30 6.27 3.47 10.58
C ASN A 30 4.82 3.50 10.07
N TYR A 31 4.07 4.58 10.35
CA TYR A 31 2.74 4.74 9.77
C TYR A 31 2.82 4.75 8.26
N LEU A 32 3.67 5.60 7.67
CA LEU A 32 3.73 5.84 6.22
C LEU A 32 4.22 4.62 5.42
N VAL A 33 5.18 3.82 5.92
CA VAL A 33 5.65 2.60 5.23
C VAL A 33 4.60 1.49 5.16
N ASN A 34 3.59 1.54 6.04
CA ASN A 34 2.48 0.59 6.01
C ASN A 34 1.34 1.01 5.08
N TRP A 35 1.48 2.11 4.32
CA TRP A 35 0.52 2.49 3.29
C TRP A 35 1.01 2.14 1.90
N LYS A 36 0.11 1.57 1.08
CA LYS A 36 0.35 1.25 -0.31
C LYS A 36 -0.82 1.72 -1.18
N THR A 37 -0.52 2.21 -2.38
CA THR A 37 -1.54 2.63 -3.34
C THR A 37 -1.99 1.45 -4.19
N CYS A 38 -3.30 1.22 -4.27
CA CYS A 38 -3.88 0.21 -5.16
C CYS A 38 -3.78 0.66 -6.62
N ASN A 39 -3.25 -0.20 -7.50
CA ASN A 39 -3.14 0.14 -8.93
C ASN A 39 -4.47 0.03 -9.72
N VAL A 40 -5.54 -0.48 -9.09
CA VAL A 40 -6.87 -0.61 -9.70
C VAL A 40 -7.75 0.57 -9.30
N CYS A 41 -7.95 0.81 -8.01
CA CYS A 41 -8.80 1.91 -7.51
C CYS A 41 -8.05 3.22 -7.23
N ASN A 42 -6.71 3.22 -7.29
CA ASN A 42 -5.85 4.38 -7.01
C ASN A 42 -5.96 4.97 -5.60
N GLU A 43 -6.54 4.24 -4.65
CA GLU A 43 -6.62 4.65 -3.24
C GLU A 43 -5.39 4.18 -2.45
N ASN A 44 -4.97 4.98 -1.47
CA ASN A 44 -4.01 4.56 -0.46
C ASN A 44 -4.74 3.69 0.57
N LYS A 45 -4.24 2.48 0.80
CA LYS A 45 -4.76 1.57 1.82
C LYS A 45 -3.61 1.02 2.64
N TYR A 46 -3.94 0.52 3.83
CA TYR A 46 -2.98 -0.16 4.67
C TYR A 46 -2.44 -1.42 3.97
N ILE A 47 -1.19 -1.80 4.22
CA ILE A 47 -0.52 -2.93 3.55
C ILE A 47 -1.26 -4.26 3.77
N ASP A 48 -1.98 -4.39 4.88
CA ASP A 48 -2.82 -5.57 5.16
C ASP A 48 -4.07 -5.68 4.29
N GLU A 49 -4.47 -4.60 3.63
CA GLU A 49 -5.50 -4.63 2.58
C GLU A 49 -4.99 -5.22 1.27
N PHE A 50 -3.70 -5.56 1.19
CA PHE A 50 -3.08 -6.21 0.04
C PHE A 50 -2.73 -7.66 0.37
N GLY A 51 -3.11 -8.58 -0.53
CA GLY A 51 -2.79 -9.99 -0.38
C GLY A 51 -1.29 -10.25 -0.48
N LEU A 52 -0.81 -11.31 0.19
CA LEU A 52 0.58 -11.75 0.10
C LEU A 52 0.89 -12.23 -1.33
N GLU A 53 2.04 -11.82 -1.84
CA GLU A 53 2.55 -12.24 -3.14
C GLU A 53 4.08 -12.35 -3.07
N PRO A 54 4.63 -13.49 -2.62
CA PRO A 54 6.04 -13.61 -2.18
C PRO A 54 7.06 -13.44 -3.32
N HIS A 55 6.62 -13.54 -4.57
CA HIS A 55 7.47 -13.33 -5.74
C HIS A 55 7.57 -11.85 -6.15
N LYS A 56 6.88 -10.92 -5.47
CA LYS A 56 7.01 -9.47 -5.69
C LYS A 56 8.09 -8.89 -4.79
N THR A 57 8.74 -7.83 -5.27
CA THR A 57 9.80 -7.12 -4.53
C THR A 57 9.37 -6.69 -3.13
N ASP A 58 8.12 -6.24 -2.97
CA ASP A 58 7.56 -5.84 -1.66
C ASP A 58 6.73 -6.94 -0.98
N GLY A 59 6.64 -8.14 -1.55
CA GLY A 59 5.92 -9.28 -0.98
C GLY A 59 4.40 -9.15 -0.95
N ARG A 60 3.81 -8.08 -1.50
CA ARG A 60 2.36 -7.85 -1.56
C ARG A 60 1.88 -7.62 -2.99
N ARG A 61 0.59 -7.88 -3.21
CA ARG A 61 -0.10 -7.60 -4.48
C ARG A 61 -0.14 -6.09 -4.77
N SER A 62 -0.24 -5.74 -6.04
CA SER A 62 -0.45 -4.35 -6.50
C SER A 62 -1.90 -3.88 -6.36
N ASP A 63 -2.85 -4.82 -6.36
CA ASP A 63 -4.27 -4.60 -6.18
C ASP A 63 -4.71 -4.92 -4.75
N CYS A 64 -5.63 -4.11 -4.20
CA CYS A 64 -6.20 -4.37 -2.88
C CYS A 64 -7.17 -5.57 -2.92
N LYS A 65 -7.42 -6.17 -1.75
CA LYS A 65 -8.33 -7.31 -1.57
C LYS A 65 -9.72 -7.05 -2.15
N SER A 66 -10.26 -5.83 -2.00
CA SER A 66 -11.57 -5.46 -2.55
C SER A 66 -11.60 -5.54 -4.08
N CYS A 67 -10.68 -4.85 -4.75
CA CYS A 67 -10.56 -4.91 -6.21
C CYS A 67 -10.28 -6.34 -6.71
N ARG A 68 -9.47 -7.10 -5.95
CA ARG A 68 -9.18 -8.49 -6.27
C ARG A 68 -10.43 -9.38 -6.19
N ASN A 69 -11.23 -9.21 -5.16
CA ASN A 69 -12.47 -9.97 -4.97
C ASN A 69 -13.48 -9.66 -6.07
N GLU A 70 -13.66 -8.38 -6.41
CA GLU A 70 -14.52 -7.96 -7.51
C GLU A 70 -14.08 -8.56 -8.86
N SER A 71 -12.77 -8.49 -9.17
CA SER A 71 -12.22 -9.08 -10.39
C SER A 71 -12.43 -10.61 -10.44
N GLN A 72 -12.27 -11.29 -9.31
CA GLN A 72 -12.53 -12.73 -9.23
C GLN A 72 -14.01 -13.08 -9.38
N ALA A 73 -14.91 -12.31 -8.76
CA ALA A 73 -16.35 -12.49 -8.89
C ALA A 73 -16.78 -12.36 -10.36
N ARG A 74 -16.29 -11.32 -11.06
CA ARG A 74 -16.55 -11.12 -12.48
C ARG A 74 -16.10 -12.32 -13.33
N ARG A 75 -14.85 -12.77 -13.16
CA ARG A 75 -14.31 -13.94 -13.88
C ARG A 75 -15.10 -15.23 -13.62
N ARG A 76 -15.66 -15.40 -12.42
CA ARG A 76 -16.49 -16.56 -12.07
C ARG A 76 -17.85 -16.50 -12.77
N ALA A 77 -18.46 -15.32 -12.84
CA ALA A 77 -19.72 -15.11 -13.57
C ALA A 77 -19.53 -15.41 -15.08
N GLU A 78 -18.51 -14.85 -15.71
CA GLU A 78 -18.18 -15.07 -17.13
C GLU A 78 -17.94 -16.56 -17.45
N ARG A 79 -17.32 -17.31 -16.54
CA ARG A 79 -17.08 -18.76 -16.72
C ARG A 79 -18.35 -19.60 -16.63
N LYS A 80 -19.38 -19.16 -15.91
CA LYS A 80 -20.64 -19.88 -15.78
C LYS A 80 -21.49 -19.79 -17.06
N GLU A 81 -21.26 -18.75 -17.85
CA GLU A 81 -21.96 -18.48 -19.11
C GLU A 81 -21.26 -19.09 -20.33
N ARG A 82 -20.07 -19.69 -20.15
CA ARG A 82 -19.37 -20.50 -21.17
C ARG A 82 -19.74 -21.97 -21.08
#